data_AF-A0A8T6P5L0-F1
#
_entry.id   AF-A0A8T6P5L0-F1
#
_cell.length_a   1.000
_cell.length_b   1.000
_cell.length_c   1.000
_cell.angle_alpha   90.00
_cell.angle_beta   90.00
_cell.angle_gamma   90.00
#
_symmetry.space_group_name_H-M   'P 1'
#
loop_
_entity.id
_entity.type
_entity.pdbx_description
1 polymer ?
#
loop_
_entity_poly.entity_id
_entity_poly.type
_entity_poly.pdbx_seq_one_letter_code
_entity_poly.pdbx_strand_id
1 'polypeptide(L)'
;MYHEDTLPHTNGNGSAAATLTLQAERTETTPVDLFTKGVVYSWTTVYNAPAGFDAQAPYTLAMIELDDGSLLTAQLTDVDGEPEIGQRVEMVTRLLRTDGEAGVIIYGYKFRPVLDH
;
A
#
# COMPACT_ATOMS: atom_id res chain seq x y z
N MET A 1 -9.49 8.70 -43.60
CA MET A 1 -10.18 10.00 -43.77
C MET A 1 -9.70 10.88 -42.65
N TYR A 2 -8.86 11.85 -42.99
CA TYR A 2 -8.28 12.80 -42.04
C TYR A 2 -9.33 13.85 -41.71
N HIS A 3 -9.55 14.11 -40.43
CA HIS A 3 -10.22 15.32 -39.97
C HIS A 3 -9.15 16.21 -39.36
N GLU A 4 -8.81 17.28 -40.07
CA GLU A 4 -8.05 18.40 -39.55
C GLU A 4 -8.99 19.18 -38.62
N ASP A 5 -8.80 19.03 -37.32
CA ASP A 5 -9.44 19.91 -36.35
C ASP A 5 -8.50 21.07 -36.03
N THR A 6 -9.03 22.27 -36.11
CA THR A 6 -8.25 23.51 -36.18
C THR A 6 -7.84 23.91 -34.77
N LEU A 7 -6.52 23.94 -34.48
CA LEU A 7 -6.00 24.33 -33.17
C LEU A 7 -6.32 25.81 -32.86
N PRO A 8 -6.83 26.15 -31.66
CA PRO A 8 -6.81 27.53 -31.21
C PRO A 8 -5.40 27.89 -30.70
N HIS A 9 -4.86 28.97 -31.23
CA HIS A 9 -3.66 29.62 -30.70
C HIS A 9 -3.98 30.31 -29.37
N THR A 10 -3.34 29.91 -28.28
CA THR A 10 -3.16 30.77 -27.09
C THR A 10 -1.78 30.58 -26.50
N ASN A 11 -1.03 31.68 -26.39
CA ASN A 11 0.29 31.76 -25.76
C ASN A 11 0.14 31.78 -24.23
N GLY A 12 1.10 31.19 -23.49
CA GLY A 12 1.30 31.48 -22.07
C GLY A 12 1.70 30.29 -21.20
N ASN A 13 3.01 30.20 -20.94
CA ASN A 13 3.70 29.52 -19.83
C ASN A 13 2.84 28.72 -18.83
N GLY A 14 2.85 27.39 -18.94
CA GLY A 14 2.32 26.46 -17.96
C GLY A 14 3.01 25.11 -18.10
N SER A 15 3.65 24.63 -17.02
CA SER A 15 4.28 23.31 -16.95
C SER A 15 3.29 22.23 -17.37
N ALA A 16 3.57 21.54 -18.48
CA ALA A 16 2.76 20.44 -18.95
C ALA A 16 2.98 19.23 -18.02
N ALA A 17 2.11 19.06 -17.03
CA ALA A 17 1.95 17.78 -16.36
C ALA A 17 1.28 16.82 -17.36
N ALA A 18 2.08 15.97 -18.01
CA ALA A 18 1.58 14.90 -18.85
C ALA A 18 0.81 13.91 -17.95
N THR A 19 -0.51 14.00 -17.95
CA THR A 19 -1.39 12.99 -17.35
C THR A 19 -1.39 11.80 -18.29
N LEU A 20 -0.60 10.76 -17.99
CA LEU A 20 -0.65 9.51 -18.72
C LEU A 20 -1.90 8.74 -18.28
N THR A 21 -3.01 8.94 -18.98
CA THR A 21 -4.21 8.13 -18.78
C THR A 21 -3.93 6.72 -19.31
N LEU A 22 -3.65 5.79 -18.40
CA LEU A 22 -3.64 4.35 -18.71
C LEU A 22 -5.08 3.96 -19.11
N GLN A 23 -5.34 3.76 -20.39
CA GLN A 23 -6.61 3.13 -20.81
C GLN A 23 -6.56 1.66 -20.40
N ALA A 24 -7.14 1.35 -19.24
CA ALA A 24 -7.32 -0.03 -18.81
C ALA A 24 -8.35 -0.72 -19.73
N GLU A 25 -7.88 -1.61 -20.60
CA GLU A 25 -8.74 -2.64 -21.17
C GLU A 25 -9.35 -3.44 -20.01
N ARG A 26 -10.69 -3.56 -20.03
CA ARG A 26 -11.47 -4.22 -18.98
C ARG A 26 -11.15 -5.71 -18.97
N THR A 27 -10.15 -6.09 -18.19
CA THR A 27 -9.95 -7.48 -17.80
C THR A 27 -11.03 -7.83 -16.79
N GLU A 28 -11.74 -8.92 -17.02
CA GLU A 28 -12.74 -9.46 -16.09
C GLU A 28 -12.02 -9.82 -14.78
N THR A 29 -12.21 -9.00 -13.75
CA THR A 29 -11.56 -9.20 -12.46
C THR A 29 -12.35 -10.24 -11.67
N THR A 30 -11.80 -11.44 -11.52
CA THR A 30 -12.35 -12.40 -10.56
C THR A 30 -11.96 -11.96 -9.14
N PRO A 31 -12.89 -11.93 -8.18
CA PRO A 31 -12.55 -11.71 -6.78
C PRO A 31 -11.67 -12.88 -6.31
N VAL A 32 -10.47 -12.57 -5.84
CA VAL A 32 -9.59 -13.54 -5.18
C VAL A 32 -9.71 -13.30 -3.67
N ASP A 33 -9.92 -14.36 -2.91
CA ASP A 33 -9.83 -14.28 -1.46
C ASP A 33 -8.42 -13.87 -1.08
N LEU A 34 -8.27 -12.71 -0.43
CA LEU A 34 -6.98 -12.23 0.00
C LEU A 34 -6.43 -13.21 1.03
N PHE A 35 -5.41 -13.96 0.62
CA PHE A 35 -4.74 -14.92 1.49
C PHE A 35 -4.29 -14.21 2.76
N THR A 36 -4.85 -14.65 3.88
CA THR A 36 -4.62 -13.98 5.17
C THR A 36 -3.30 -14.38 5.80
N LYS A 37 -2.44 -15.17 5.12
CA LYS A 37 -1.18 -15.66 5.68
C LYS A 37 -0.06 -15.53 4.65
N GLY A 38 1.14 -15.20 5.13
CA GLY A 38 2.37 -15.14 4.34
C GLY A 38 3.64 -15.36 5.17
N VAL A 39 4.79 -15.33 4.52
CA VAL A 39 6.11 -15.25 5.17
C VAL A 39 6.71 -13.87 4.95
N VAL A 40 7.50 -13.38 5.91
CA VAL A 40 8.31 -12.17 5.73
C VAL A 40 9.39 -12.46 4.68
N TYR A 41 9.30 -11.85 3.51
CA TYR A 41 10.31 -11.97 2.45
C TYR A 41 11.48 -11.01 2.69
N SER A 42 11.18 -9.77 3.07
CA SER A 42 12.15 -8.73 3.43
C SER A 42 11.49 -7.69 4.32
N TRP A 43 12.27 -6.99 5.14
CA TRP A 43 11.73 -5.97 6.05
C TRP A 43 12.71 -4.81 6.26
N THR A 44 12.16 -3.70 6.75
CA THR A 44 12.91 -2.53 7.18
C THR A 44 12.16 -1.81 8.30
N THR A 45 12.89 -1.09 9.16
CA THR A 45 12.28 -0.21 10.15
C THR A 45 12.35 1.24 9.67
N VAL A 46 11.18 1.87 9.55
CA VAL A 46 11.08 3.29 9.21
C VAL A 46 11.16 4.11 10.49
N TYR A 47 12.32 4.74 10.72
CA TYR A 47 12.56 5.61 11.87
C TYR A 47 12.10 7.05 11.65
N ASN A 48 12.20 7.54 10.41
CA ASN A 48 11.79 8.89 10.04
C ASN A 48 10.59 8.80 9.12
N ALA A 49 9.38 8.95 9.69
CA ALA A 49 8.15 8.89 8.93
C ALA A 49 7.95 10.17 8.10
N PRO A 50 7.20 10.08 6.98
CA PRO A 50 6.73 11.27 6.27
C PRO A 50 5.90 12.18 7.20
N ALA A 51 5.92 13.49 6.94
CA ALA A 51 5.16 14.46 7.71
C ALA A 51 3.67 14.08 7.82
N GLY A 52 3.15 14.08 9.04
CA GLY A 52 1.76 13.66 9.34
C GLY A 52 1.59 12.17 9.64
N PHE A 53 2.68 11.39 9.60
CA PHE A 53 2.72 9.99 10.05
C PHE A 53 3.70 9.79 11.22
N ASP A 54 4.19 10.88 11.81
CA ASP A 54 5.18 10.91 12.88
C ASP A 54 4.78 10.04 14.08
N ALA A 55 3.48 10.03 14.42
CA ALA A 55 2.94 9.25 15.53
C ALA A 55 3.02 7.72 15.32
N GLN A 56 3.26 7.26 14.09
CA GLN A 56 3.43 5.83 13.79
C GLN A 56 4.90 5.40 13.85
N ALA A 57 5.85 6.34 13.85
CA ALA A 57 7.27 6.01 13.91
C ALA A 57 7.71 5.61 15.34
N PRO A 58 8.61 4.64 15.49
CA PRO A 58 9.11 3.74 14.45
C PRO A 58 8.07 2.65 14.12
N TYR A 59 8.00 2.26 12.84
CA TYR A 59 7.22 1.11 12.42
C TYR A 59 8.01 0.21 11.48
N THR A 60 7.74 -1.09 11.57
CA THR A 60 8.35 -2.09 10.68
C THR A 60 7.50 -2.25 9.44
N LEU A 61 8.12 -2.10 8.27
CA LEU A 61 7.53 -2.33 6.96
C LEU A 61 8.12 -3.61 6.38
N ALA A 62 7.28 -4.48 5.84
CA ALA A 62 7.72 -5.74 5.27
C ALA A 62 7.10 -5.99 3.88
N MET A 63 7.87 -6.68 3.06
CA MET A 63 7.36 -7.40 1.89
C MET A 63 7.05 -8.82 2.35
N ILE A 64 5.83 -9.26 2.08
CA ILE A 64 5.27 -10.52 2.55
C ILE A 64 4.93 -11.37 1.34
N GLU A 65 5.54 -12.54 1.25
CA GLU A 65 5.19 -13.55 0.25
C GLU A 65 4.00 -14.35 0.80
N LEU A 66 2.84 -14.17 0.20
CA LEU A 66 1.61 -14.86 0.55
C LEU A 66 1.65 -16.32 0.07
N ASP A 67 0.77 -17.16 0.61
CA ASP A 67 0.75 -18.60 0.30
C ASP A 67 0.46 -18.95 -1.16
N ASP A 68 -0.12 -18.02 -1.92
CA ASP A 68 -0.34 -18.14 -3.36
C ASP A 68 0.87 -17.70 -4.21
N GLY A 69 1.95 -17.24 -3.56
CA GLY A 69 3.15 -16.70 -4.20
C GLY A 69 3.07 -15.21 -4.53
N SER A 70 1.98 -14.52 -4.19
CA SER A 70 1.87 -13.06 -4.38
C SER A 70 2.73 -12.30 -3.37
N LEU A 71 3.30 -11.16 -3.77
CA LEU A 71 4.14 -10.33 -2.91
C LEU A 71 3.42 -9.04 -2.51
N LEU A 72 3.17 -8.88 -1.21
CA LEU A 72 2.42 -7.76 -0.64
C LEU A 72 3.29 -6.91 0.29
N THR A 73 3.24 -5.59 0.14
CA THR A 73 3.90 -4.66 1.07
C THR A 73 2.93 -4.20 2.16
N ALA A 74 3.26 -4.43 3.43
CA ALA A 74 2.44 -3.99 4.56
C ALA A 74 3.30 -3.69 5.81
N GLN A 75 2.71 -2.97 6.77
CA GLN A 75 3.34 -2.81 8.08
C GLN A 75 3.17 -4.08 8.93
N LEU A 76 4.20 -4.43 9.69
CA LEU A 76 4.09 -5.43 10.73
C LEU A 76 3.60 -4.80 12.05
N THR A 77 2.89 -5.58 12.84
CA THR A 77 2.40 -5.24 14.18
C THR A 77 2.57 -6.43 15.10
N ASP A 78 2.56 -6.19 16.41
CA ASP A 78 2.68 -7.25 17.43
C ASP A 78 3.94 -8.13 17.22
N VAL A 79 5.04 -7.52 16.76
CA VAL A 79 6.35 -8.17 16.62
C VAL A 79 7.19 -7.87 17.85
N ASP A 80 7.64 -8.91 18.54
CA ASP A 80 8.58 -8.79 19.65
C ASP A 80 10.01 -8.68 19.10
N GLY A 81 10.49 -7.44 18.95
CA GLY A 81 11.84 -7.16 18.44
C GLY A 81 11.91 -7.05 16.92
N GLU A 82 13.00 -7.52 16.32
CA GLU A 82 13.19 -7.53 14.88
C GLU A 82 12.56 -8.81 14.27
N PRO A 83 11.75 -8.69 13.22
CA PRO A 83 11.19 -9.85 12.55
C PRO A 83 12.27 -10.65 11.81
N GLU A 84 12.05 -11.95 11.66
CA GLU A 84 12.96 -12.82 10.91
C GLU A 84 12.49 -12.99 9.47
N ILE A 85 13.42 -13.05 8.51
CA ILE A 85 13.09 -13.45 7.13
C ILE A 85 12.63 -14.92 7.16
N GLY A 86 11.51 -15.20 6.49
CA GLY A 86 10.83 -16.50 6.54
C GLY A 86 9.83 -16.64 7.69
N GLN A 87 9.74 -15.67 8.61
CA GLN A 87 8.79 -15.71 9.72
C GLN A 87 7.36 -15.75 9.21
N ARG A 88 6.55 -16.65 9.80
CA ARG A 88 5.15 -16.80 9.43
C ARG A 88 4.30 -15.68 10.01
N VAL A 89 3.51 -15.04 9.16
CA VAL A 89 2.65 -13.92 9.52
C VAL A 89 1.23 -14.10 9.01
N GLU A 90 0.28 -13.45 9.66
CA GLU A 90 -1.11 -13.37 9.25
C GLU A 90 -1.61 -11.93 9.16
N MET A 91 -2.50 -11.68 8.20
CA MET A 91 -3.15 -10.40 7.98
C MET A 91 -4.14 -10.11 9.10
N VAL A 92 -4.09 -8.89 9.61
CA VAL A 92 -5.01 -8.36 10.61
C VAL A 92 -5.53 -7.00 10.16
N THR A 93 -6.77 -6.70 10.52
CA THR A 93 -7.34 -5.36 10.34
C THR A 93 -6.98 -4.49 11.53
N ARG A 94 -6.43 -3.30 11.28
CA ARG A 94 -6.07 -2.32 12.31
C ARG A 94 -6.58 -0.93 11.94
N LEU A 95 -6.95 -0.17 12.96
CA LEU A 95 -7.24 1.26 12.84
C LEU A 95 -5.93 1.99 12.59
N LEU A 96 -5.77 2.59 11.42
CA LEU A 96 -4.54 3.28 11.02
C LEU A 96 -4.49 4.71 11.56
N ARG A 97 -5.63 5.42 11.52
CA ARG A 97 -5.75 6.81 11.99
C ARG A 97 -7.19 7.28 12.02
N THR A 98 -7.41 8.38 12.72
CA THR A 98 -8.61 9.19 12.64
C THR A 98 -8.21 10.50 11.96
N ASP A 99 -8.75 10.79 10.78
CA ASP A 99 -8.40 11.97 10.00
C ASP A 99 -9.40 13.12 10.24
N GLY A 100 -8.88 14.31 10.54
CA GLY A 100 -9.61 15.58 10.71
C GLY A 100 -10.49 15.73 11.97
N GLU A 101 -11.04 16.94 12.14
CA GLU A 101 -12.02 17.29 13.20
C GLU A 101 -13.32 16.47 13.11
N ALA A 102 -13.64 15.94 11.93
CA ALA A 102 -14.85 15.15 11.65
C ALA A 102 -14.68 13.64 11.92
N GLY A 103 -13.49 13.17 12.30
CA GLY A 103 -13.33 11.84 12.87
C GLY A 103 -13.38 10.66 11.89
N VAL A 104 -12.91 10.81 10.64
CA VAL A 104 -12.95 9.68 9.69
C VAL A 104 -11.92 8.63 10.09
N ILE A 105 -12.41 7.45 10.48
CA ILE A 105 -11.58 6.32 10.88
C ILE A 105 -11.11 5.56 9.63
N ILE A 106 -9.81 5.54 9.40
CA ILE A 106 -9.19 4.80 8.31
C ILE A 106 -8.73 3.45 8.84
N TYR A 107 -9.38 2.38 8.37
CA TYR A 107 -8.95 1.01 8.61
C TYR A 107 -8.02 0.55 7.48
N GLY A 108 -7.00 -0.22 7.84
CA GLY A 108 -6.12 -0.86 6.88
C GLY A 108 -5.62 -2.20 7.38
N TYR A 109 -4.94 -2.91 6.48
CA TYR A 109 -4.33 -4.20 6.80
C TYR A 109 -2.92 -4.00 7.34
N LYS A 110 -2.58 -4.79 8.35
CA LYS A 110 -1.23 -5.02 8.84
C LYS A 110 -1.00 -6.52 8.94
N PHE A 111 0.21 -6.93 9.24
CA PHE A 111 0.52 -8.34 9.48
C PHE A 111 1.13 -8.53 10.85
N ARG A 112 0.82 -9.64 11.51
CA ARG A 112 1.43 -10.02 12.79
C ARG A 112 2.00 -11.43 12.70
N PRO A 113 2.98 -11.79 13.53
CA PRO A 113 3.40 -13.18 13.68
C PRO A 113 2.19 -14.07 14.00
N VAL A 114 2.17 -15.28 13.41
CA VAL A 114 1.16 -16.28 13.78
C VAL A 114 1.40 -16.67 15.23
N LEU A 115 0.36 -16.66 16.06
CA LEU A 115 0.43 -17.17 17.42
C LEU A 115 0.41 -18.70 17.35
N ASP A 116 1.52 -19.35 17.65
CA ASP A 116 1.55 -20.79 17.86
C ASP A 116 0.86 -21.11 19.20
N HIS A 117 -0.14 -21.98 19.17
CA HIS A 117 -0.88 -22.47 20.34
C HIS A 117 -0.32 -23.79 20.87
#